data_AF-A0A0M9DIG5-F1
#
_entry.id   AF-A0A0M9DIG5-F1
#
_cell.length_a   1.000
_cell.length_b   1.000
_cell.length_c   1.000
_cell.angle_alpha   90.00
_cell.angle_beta   90.00
_cell.angle_gamma   90.00
#
_symmetry.space_group_name_H-M   'P 1'
#
loop_
_entity.id
_entity.type
_entity.pdbx_description
1 polymer ?
#
loop_
_entity_poly.entity_id
_entity_poly.type
_entity_poly.pdbx_seq_one_letter_code
_entity_poly.pdbx_strand_id
1 'polypeptide(L)' 'MTQMESISNPYLYETLKMMIGQAIVVQTEKNIQQGVLISILPDHIVLARSRTPFFISMEEIVWVTLDASKK' A
#
# COMPACT_ATOMS: atom_id res chain seq x y z
N MET A 1 17.36 -23.93 2.46
CA MET A 1 17.79 -22.78 1.66
C MET A 1 16.80 -21.66 1.95
N THR A 2 17.19 -20.65 2.72
CA THR A 2 16.28 -19.55 3.08
C THR A 2 16.15 -18.66 1.86
N GLN A 3 15.00 -18.74 1.18
CA GLN A 3 14.69 -17.87 0.05
C GLN A 3 14.65 -16.44 0.58
N MET A 4 15.61 -15.62 0.14
CA MET A 4 15.55 -14.18 0.34
C MET A 4 14.34 -13.70 -0.46
N GLU A 5 13.26 -13.35 0.22
CA GLU A 5 12.11 -12.69 -0.39
C GLU A 5 12.62 -11.34 -0.92
N SER A 6 12.93 -11.32 -2.21
CA SER A 6 13.41 -10.12 -2.88
C SER A 6 12.25 -9.15 -2.96
N ILE A 7 12.33 -8.04 -2.22
CA ILE A 7 11.38 -6.93 -2.34
C ILE A 7 11.47 -6.42 -3.78
N SER A 8 10.42 -6.65 -4.58
CA SER A 8 10.44 -6.35 -6.01
C SER A 8 10.60 -4.85 -6.30
N ASN A 9 10.19 -3.99 -5.36
CA ASN A 9 10.35 -2.55 -5.48
C ASN A 9 10.73 -1.92 -4.12
N PRO A 10 12.03 -1.85 -3.77
CA PRO A 10 12.47 -1.39 -2.46
C PRO A 10 12.13 0.09 -2.20
N TYR A 11 12.10 0.93 -3.24
CA TYR A 11 11.73 2.34 -3.10
C TYR A 11 10.25 2.51 -2.78
N LEU A 12 9.38 1.77 -3.47
CA LEU A 12 7.94 1.78 -3.18
C LEU A 12 7.68 1.26 -1.76
N TYR A 13 8.34 0.17 -1.37
CA TYR A 13 8.24 -0.41 -0.03
C TYR A 13 8.60 0.60 1.07
N GLU A 14 9.77 1.24 0.98
CA GLU A 14 10.20 2.24 1.96
C GLU A 14 9.30 3.49 1.94
N THR A 15 8.83 3.91 0.76
CA THR A 15 7.88 5.03 0.63
C THR A 15 6.58 4.73 1.36
N LEU A 16 5.98 3.56 1.11
CA LEU A 16 4.76 3.12 1.78
C LEU A 16 4.98 3.02 3.29
N LYS A 17 6.15 2.57 3.74
CA LYS A 17 6.49 2.45 5.16
C LYS A 17 6.42 3.78 5.89
N MET A 18 6.79 4.88 5.22
CA MET A 18 6.63 6.24 5.75
C MET A 18 5.18 6.73 5.77
N MET A 19 4.29 6.10 5.00
CA MET A 19 2.86 6.43 4.91
C MET A 19 1.98 5.61 5.87
N ILE A 20 2.54 4.68 6.66
CA ILE A 20 1.76 3.90 7.63
C ILE A 20 1.04 4.83 8.61
N GLY A 21 -0.25 4.57 8.82
CA GLY A 21 -1.17 5.38 9.63
C GLY A 21 -1.85 6.52 8.86
N GLN A 22 -1.45 6.78 7.62
CA GLN A 22 -2.00 7.86 6.80
C GLN A 22 -3.12 7.35 5.87
N ALA A 23 -4.06 8.22 5.55
CA ALA A 23 -5.02 7.98 4.48
C ALA A 23 -4.30 8.13 3.14
N ILE A 24 -4.40 7.11 2.30
CA ILE A 24 -3.75 7.07 0.99
C ILE A 24 -4.73 6.68 -0.10
N VAL A 25 -4.40 7.09 -1.31
CA VAL A 25 -5.06 6.66 -2.54
C VAL A 25 -4.05 5.85 -3.35
N VAL A 26 -4.49 4.68 -3.78
CA VAL A 26 -3.69 3.72 -4.54
C VAL A 26 -4.39 3.43 -5.84
N GLN A 27 -3.72 3.67 -6.96
CA GLN A 27 -4.15 3.17 -8.26
C GLN A 27 -3.53 1.81 -8.49
N THR A 28 -4.40 0.83 -8.71
CA THR A 28 -4.02 -0.46 -9.29
C THR A 28 -4.23 -0.43 -10.81
N GLU A 29 -3.72 -1.42 -11.53
CA GLU A 29 -4.02 -1.57 -12.96
C GLU A 29 -5.53 -1.65 -13.27
N LYS A 30 -6.34 -2.11 -12.30
CA LYS A 30 -7.78 -2.36 -12.48
C LYS A 30 -8.67 -1.21 -11.99
N ASN A 31 -8.27 -0.53 -10.92
CA ASN A 31 -9.12 0.45 -10.23
C ASN A 31 -8.35 1.32 -9.23
N ILE A 32 -9.02 2.36 -8.71
CA ILE A 32 -8.52 3.20 -7.61
C ILE A 32 -9.12 2.70 -6.30
N GLN A 33 -8.26 2.50 -5.30
CA GLN A 33 -8.62 2.16 -3.93
C GLN A 33 -8.17 3.27 -2.97
N GLN A 34 -8.91 3.44 -1.88
CA GLN A 34 -8.62 4.43 -0.85
C GLN A 34 -8.84 3.84 0.54
N GLY A 35 -8.01 4.26 1.48
CA GLY A 35 -8.11 3.80 2.86
C GLY A 35 -6.92 4.27 3.69
N VAL A 36 -6.95 3.92 4.98
CA VAL A 36 -5.80 4.13 5.86
C VAL A 36 -4.82 2.99 5.66
N LEU A 37 -3.55 3.29 5.37
CA LEU A 37 -2.50 2.28 5.31
C LEU A 37 -2.18 1.82 6.72
N ILE A 38 -2.53 0.58 7.07
CA ILE A 38 -2.37 0.06 8.44
C ILE A 38 -1.15 -0.85 8.57
N SER A 39 -0.70 -1.49 7.50
CA SER A 39 0.47 -2.37 7.51
C SER A 39 1.01 -2.61 6.10
N ILE A 40 2.23 -3.14 6.05
CA ILE A 40 2.93 -3.49 4.82
C ILE A 40 3.56 -4.87 5.02
N LEU A 41 3.37 -5.73 4.03
CA LEU A 41 3.98 -7.04 3.88
C LEU A 41 4.99 -6.98 2.72
N PRO A 42 5.87 -7.98 2.55
CA PRO A 42 6.89 -7.95 1.49
C PRO A 42 6.35 -7.68 0.07
N ASP A 43 5.16 -8.18 -0.24
CA ASP A 43 4.51 -8.13 -1.56
C ASP A 43 3.12 -7.47 -1.56
N HIS A 44 2.58 -7.14 -0.38
CA HIS A 44 1.23 -6.56 -0.24
C HIS A 44 1.22 -5.37 0.70
N ILE A 45 0.26 -4.46 0.48
CA ILE A 45 -0.14 -3.47 1.48
C ILE A 45 -1.49 -3.81 2.08
N VAL A 46 -1.71 -3.39 3.32
CA VAL A 46 -2.98 -3.54 4.01
C VAL A 46 -3.61 -2.17 4.21
N LEU A 47 -4.73 -1.94 3.52
CA LEU A 47 -5.57 -0.76 3.73
C LEU A 47 -6.76 -1.11 4.61
N ALA A 48 -7.23 -0.14 5.38
CA ALA A 48 -8.48 -0.24 6.11
C ALA A 48 -9.43 0.87 5.71
N ARG A 49 -10.68 0.51 5.44
CA ARG A 49 -11.80 1.45 5.26
C ARG A 49 -12.97 0.98 6.11
N SER A 50 -13.54 1.90 6.90
CA SER A 50 -14.67 1.59 7.79
C SER A 50 -14.42 0.38 8.71
N ARG A 51 -13.18 0.24 9.21
CA ARG A 51 -12.69 -0.89 10.05
C ARG A 51 -12.60 -2.25 9.35
N THR A 52 -12.80 -2.31 8.03
CA THR A 52 -12.61 -3.51 7.24
C THR A 52 -11.23 -3.45 6.57
N PRO A 53 -10.29 -4.33 6.93
CA PRO A 53 -9.00 -4.42 6.26
C PRO A 53 -9.12 -5.16 4.93
N PHE A 54 -8.32 -4.75 3.95
CA PHE A 54 -8.19 -5.42 2.66
C PHE A 54 -6.75 -5.28 2.14
N PHE A 55 -6.38 -6.18 1.25
CA PHE A 55 -5.01 -6.34 0.76
C PHE A 55 -4.92 -5.88 -0.70
N ILE A 56 -3.83 -5.22 -1.04
CA ILE A 56 -3.48 -4.85 -2.42
C ILE A 56 -2.08 -5.37 -2.68
N SER A 57 -1.90 -6.12 -3.78
CA SER A 57 -0.57 -6.55 -4.23
C SER A 57 0.23 -5.34 -4.72
N MET A 58 1.49 -5.24 -4.30
CA MET A 58 2.39 -4.18 -4.76
C MET A 58 2.68 -4.25 -6.25
N GLU A 59 2.59 -5.44 -6.86
CA GLU A 59 2.81 -5.63 -8.29
C GLU A 59 1.73 -4.97 -9.15
N GLU A 60 0.51 -4.86 -8.62
CA GLU A 60 -0.60 -4.20 -9.32
C GLU A 60 -0.58 -2.67 -9.14
N ILE A 61 0.28 -2.12 -8.27
CA ILE A 61 0.30 -0.68 -7.95
C ILE A 61 0.96 0.10 -9.08
N VAL A 62 0.20 1.00 -9.69
CA VAL A 62 0.69 1.96 -10.69
C VAL A 62 1.22 3.23 -10.01
N TRP A 63 0.49 3.75 -9.03
CA TRP A 63 0.92 4.89 -8.22
C TRP A 63 0.23 4.92 -6.86
N VAL A 64 0.86 5.63 -5.92
CA VAL A 64 0.33 5.91 -4.59
C VAL A 64 0.51 7.38 -4.26
N THR A 65 -0.47 7.97 -3.58
CA THR A 65 -0.37 9.34 -3.06
C THR A 65 -1.12 9.46 -1.73
N LEU A 66 -0.80 10.49 -0.95
CA LEU A 66 -1.56 10.82 0.24
C LEU A 66 -2.95 11.33 -0.16
N ASP A 67 -3.96 10.93 0.61
CA ASP A 67 -5.28 11.51 0.47
C ASP A 67 -5.25 12.97 0.96
N ALA A 68 -5.25 13.89 0.01
CA ALA A 68 -5.27 15.32 0.25
C ALA A 68 -6.67 15.86 0.58
N SER A 69 -7.68 14.98 0.72
CA SER A 69 -9.00 15.37 1.22
C SER A 69 -8.88 15.81 2.68
N LYS A 70 -8.48 17.07 2.85
CA LYS A 70 -8.38 17.76 4.13
C LYS A 70 -9.67 17.57 4.93
N LYS A 71 -9.50 17.26 6.21
CA LYS A 71 -10.47 17.64 7.24
C LYS A 71 -10.57 19.15 7.34
#